data_AF-A0A5K0ZM31-F1
#
_entry.id   AF-A0A5K0ZM31-F1
#
_cell.length_a   1.000
_cell.length_b   1.000
_cell.length_c   1.000
_cell.angle_alpha   90.00
_cell.angle_beta   90.00
_cell.angle_gamma   90.00
#
_symmetry.space_group_name_H-M   'P 1'
#
loop_
_entity.id
_entity.type
_entity.pdbx_description
1 polymer ?
#
loop_
_entity_poly.entity_id
_entity_poly.type
_entity_poly.pdbx_seq_one_letter_code
_entity_poly.pdbx_strand_id
1 'polypeptide(L)'
;VCGGDFFIRRFRSDGSFLWKLLTPKTADSRRSSKTEGPILLPYRKSEFRSTDESTAEVSILKVQEAALHMIADIAQDKRSASALEGILKKVSGLVVGIACGGPDALQDAAVRALSSLSCIDPDLIWVLLADIVYSSGKGVPSPPTSDFPEVSQLLPFPSSPKEYLCMQYCGEDSSFDIQLLKAENVFEKLNSETFQAM
;
A
#
# COMPACT_ATOMS: atom_id res chain seq x y z
N VAL A 1 -23.56 20.40 4.35
CA VAL A 1 -22.26 19.68 4.41
C VAL A 1 -21.97 19.18 3.01
N CYS A 2 -20.96 19.75 2.32
CA CYS A 2 -20.79 19.64 0.86
C CYS A 2 -19.38 19.16 0.45
N GLY A 3 -18.65 18.50 1.36
CA GLY A 3 -17.22 18.18 1.16
C GLY A 3 -16.95 16.83 0.47
N GLY A 4 -17.81 15.82 0.65
CA GLY A 4 -17.59 14.48 0.09
C GLY A 4 -17.48 14.49 -1.43
N ASP A 5 -18.41 15.15 -2.12
CA ASP A 5 -18.42 15.28 -3.58
C ASP A 5 -17.16 15.96 -4.14
N PHE A 6 -16.57 16.90 -3.40
CA PHE A 6 -15.33 17.54 -3.80
C PHE A 6 -14.16 16.54 -3.80
N PHE A 7 -14.02 15.77 -2.72
CA PHE A 7 -12.98 14.75 -2.63
C PHE A 7 -13.20 13.61 -3.62
N ILE A 8 -14.44 13.17 -3.84
CA ILE A 8 -14.78 12.15 -4.86
C ILE A 8 -14.29 12.62 -6.24
N ARG A 9 -14.59 13.87 -6.61
CA ARG A 9 -14.14 14.44 -7.90
C ARG A 9 -12.62 14.51 -7.96
N ARG A 10 -11.96 15.01 -6.90
CA ARG A 10 -10.50 15.17 -6.86
C ARG A 10 -9.77 13.83 -6.91
N PHE A 11 -10.26 12.80 -6.23
CA PHE A 11 -9.70 11.46 -6.31
C PHE A 11 -9.88 10.83 -7.69
N ARG A 12 -10.98 11.13 -8.39
CA ARG A 12 -11.19 10.68 -9.77
C ARG A 12 -10.30 11.44 -10.77
N SER A 13 -10.16 12.76 -10.64
CA SER A 13 -9.39 13.58 -11.57
C SER A 13 -7.88 13.54 -11.33
N ASP A 14 -7.45 13.60 -10.08
CA ASP A 14 -6.05 13.78 -9.69
C ASP A 14 -5.48 12.59 -8.91
N GLY A 15 -6.30 11.57 -8.64
CA GLY A 15 -5.85 10.38 -7.92
C GLY A 15 -4.63 9.74 -8.57
N SER A 16 -4.53 9.76 -9.91
CA SER A 16 -3.37 9.20 -10.62
C SER A 16 -2.02 9.78 -10.15
N PHE A 17 -1.97 11.06 -9.79
CA PHE A 17 -0.77 11.68 -9.23
C PHE A 17 -0.51 11.23 -7.80
N LEU A 18 -1.56 11.13 -6.98
CA LEU A 18 -1.47 10.64 -5.61
C LEU A 18 -1.01 9.17 -5.57
N TRP A 19 -1.53 8.32 -6.46
CA TRP A 19 -1.15 6.91 -6.54
C TRP A 19 0.30 6.76 -6.96
N LYS A 20 0.74 7.51 -7.98
CA LYS A 20 2.16 7.53 -8.41
C LYS A 20 3.11 8.01 -7.31
N LEU A 21 2.64 8.88 -6.43
CA LEU A 21 3.41 9.38 -5.30
C LEU A 21 3.52 8.32 -4.20
N LEU A 22 2.44 7.56 -3.95
CA LEU A 22 2.39 6.48 -2.97
C LEU A 22 3.09 5.20 -3.44
N THR A 23 3.22 4.98 -4.74
CA THR A 23 4.00 3.85 -5.28
C THR A 23 5.50 4.12 -5.10
N PRO A 24 6.21 3.37 -4.24
CA PRO A 24 7.65 3.50 -4.10
C PRO A 24 8.32 3.02 -5.39
N LYS A 25 9.10 3.89 -6.04
CA LYS A 25 9.96 3.47 -7.14
C LYS A 25 11.12 2.65 -6.59
N THR A 26 11.13 1.36 -6.91
CA THR A 26 12.24 0.46 -6.60
C THR A 26 13.56 1.05 -7.09
N ALA A 27 14.62 0.89 -6.30
CA ALA A 27 15.93 1.47 -6.59
C ALA A 27 16.54 0.99 -7.92
N ASP A 28 16.15 -0.20 -8.40
CA ASP A 28 16.62 -0.76 -9.68
C ASP A 28 16.01 -0.09 -10.91
N SER A 29 14.76 0.40 -10.82
CA SER A 29 14.15 1.22 -11.89
C SER A 29 14.91 2.54 -12.10
N ARG A 30 15.44 3.13 -11.02
CA ARG A 30 16.26 4.36 -11.09
C ARG A 30 17.66 4.15 -11.66
N ARG A 31 18.16 2.91 -11.72
CA ARG A 31 19.45 2.60 -12.39
C ARG A 31 19.30 2.35 -13.89
N SER A 32 18.09 2.05 -14.36
CA SER A 32 17.83 1.66 -15.76
C SER A 32 17.48 2.81 -16.72
N SER A 33 17.44 4.07 -16.28
CA SER A 33 17.24 5.22 -17.19
C SER A 33 18.58 5.81 -17.70
N LYS A 34 19.59 4.97 -17.93
CA LYS A 34 20.80 5.34 -18.68
C LYS A 34 20.64 4.95 -20.15
N THR A 35 19.69 5.56 -20.82
CA THR A 35 19.69 5.58 -22.28
C THR A 35 19.17 6.92 -22.77
N GLU A 36 20.13 7.69 -23.30
CA GLU A 36 20.03 8.83 -24.23
C GLU A 36 19.65 10.23 -23.70
N GLY A 37 20.70 11.01 -23.39
CA GLY A 37 20.77 12.49 -23.51
C GLY A 37 21.61 13.19 -22.42
N PRO A 38 22.22 14.37 -22.65
CA PRO A 38 22.97 14.89 -23.81
C PRO A 38 24.52 14.72 -23.60
N ILE A 39 25.33 15.04 -24.62
CA ILE A 39 26.81 14.99 -24.54
C ILE A 39 27.30 15.92 -23.41
N LEU A 40 27.89 15.34 -22.36
CA LEU A 40 28.50 16.08 -21.24
C LEU A 40 29.97 16.37 -21.54
N LEU A 41 30.32 17.66 -21.58
CA LEU A 41 31.70 18.10 -21.82
C LEU A 41 32.63 17.73 -20.64
N PRO A 42 33.93 17.43 -20.92
CA PRO A 42 34.81 16.72 -20.00
C PRO A 42 35.11 17.38 -18.65
N TYR A 43 34.82 18.68 -18.49
CA TYR A 43 35.11 19.44 -17.28
C TYR A 43 33.99 19.43 -16.22
N ARG A 44 32.85 18.77 -16.49
CA ARG A 44 31.73 18.67 -15.54
C ARG A 44 31.75 17.39 -14.70
N LYS A 45 32.94 16.86 -14.40
CA LYS A 45 33.10 15.79 -13.40
C LYS A 45 33.22 16.44 -12.02
N SER A 46 32.09 16.81 -11.43
CA SER A 46 32.01 17.06 -10.00
C SER A 46 31.48 15.79 -9.36
N GLU A 47 32.29 15.23 -8.47
CA GLU A 47 31.91 14.22 -7.48
C GLU A 47 30.83 14.84 -6.55
N PHE A 48 29.59 14.83 -7.02
CA PHE A 48 28.44 15.29 -6.24
C PHE A 48 27.26 14.36 -6.50
N ARG A 49 27.38 13.12 -6.03
CA ARG A 49 26.34 12.09 -6.11
C ARG A 49 26.35 11.27 -4.82
N SER A 50 25.79 11.84 -3.75
CA SER A 50 25.39 11.08 -2.56
C SER A 50 24.50 11.88 -1.60
N THR A 51 24.78 13.17 -1.40
CA THR A 51 24.07 13.98 -0.37
C THR A 51 22.71 14.51 -0.82
N ASP A 52 22.59 15.05 -2.05
CA ASP A 52 21.32 15.64 -2.51
C ASP A 52 20.23 14.59 -2.76
N GLU A 53 20.60 13.40 -3.23
CA GLU A 53 19.66 12.31 -3.50
C GLU A 53 19.04 11.77 -2.20
N SER A 54 19.82 11.75 -1.10
CA SER A 54 19.34 11.39 0.24
C SER A 54 18.32 12.40 0.80
N THR A 55 18.54 13.71 0.62
CA THR A 55 17.57 14.73 1.10
C THR A 55 16.26 14.70 0.31
N ALA A 56 16.33 14.44 -1.00
CA ALA A 56 15.17 14.26 -1.85
C ALA A 56 14.39 12.99 -1.45
N GLU A 57 15.06 11.89 -1.15
CA GLU A 57 14.43 10.65 -0.69
C GLU A 57 13.70 10.82 0.65
N VAL A 58 14.31 11.49 1.63
CA VAL A 58 13.64 11.80 2.91
C VAL A 58 12.41 12.68 2.71
N SER A 59 12.48 13.65 1.79
CA SER A 59 11.31 14.49 1.47
C SER A 59 10.16 13.70 0.85
N ILE A 60 10.46 12.72 -0.01
CA ILE A 60 9.46 11.85 -0.64
C ILE A 60 8.79 10.97 0.41
N LEU A 61 9.57 10.36 1.32
CA LEU A 61 9.03 9.53 2.39
C LEU A 61 8.08 10.33 3.30
N LYS A 62 8.45 11.56 3.68
CA LYS A 62 7.57 12.42 4.48
C LYS A 62 6.27 12.78 3.77
N VAL A 63 6.32 12.98 2.46
CA VAL A 63 5.12 13.24 1.65
C VAL A 63 4.24 11.99 1.58
N GLN A 64 4.82 10.80 1.42
CA GLN A 64 4.09 9.53 1.45
C GLN A 64 3.46 9.28 2.83
N GLU A 65 4.20 9.52 3.91
CA GLU A 65 3.72 9.45 5.30
C GLU A 65 2.53 10.40 5.53
N ALA A 66 2.66 11.67 5.12
CA ALA A 66 1.57 12.65 5.22
C ALA A 66 0.33 12.24 4.40
N ALA A 67 0.53 11.66 3.22
CA ALA A 67 -0.55 11.14 2.40
C ALA A 67 -1.27 9.93 3.06
N LEU A 68 -0.52 9.03 3.71
CA LEU A 68 -1.09 7.93 4.49
C LEU A 68 -1.90 8.43 5.69
N HIS A 69 -1.39 9.44 6.42
CA HIS A 69 -2.14 10.09 7.49
C HIS A 69 -3.42 10.74 6.99
N MET A 70 -3.36 11.46 5.86
CA MET A 70 -4.56 12.04 5.24
C MET A 70 -5.59 10.96 4.88
N ILE A 71 -5.16 9.82 4.32
CA ILE A 71 -6.07 8.69 4.04
C ILE A 71 -6.70 8.16 5.33
N ALA A 72 -5.91 8.00 6.39
CA ALA A 72 -6.39 7.56 7.69
C ALA A 72 -7.47 8.51 8.25
N ASP A 73 -7.19 9.82 8.24
CA ASP A 73 -8.11 10.83 8.75
C ASP A 73 -9.42 10.88 7.95
N ILE A 74 -9.35 10.77 6.62
CA ILE A 74 -10.55 10.72 5.76
C ILE A 74 -11.38 9.46 6.04
N ALA A 75 -10.72 8.30 6.20
CA ALA A 75 -11.38 7.02 6.40
C ALA A 75 -12.03 6.87 7.78
N GLN A 76 -11.43 7.47 8.81
CA GLN A 76 -11.92 7.40 10.18
C GLN A 76 -13.16 8.29 10.42
N ASP A 77 -13.29 9.42 9.70
CA ASP A 77 -14.48 10.27 9.80
C ASP A 77 -15.61 9.76 8.90
N LYS A 78 -16.71 9.32 9.53
CA LYS A 78 -17.94 8.84 8.88
C LYS A 78 -18.52 9.83 7.86
N ARG A 79 -18.23 11.13 7.99
CA ARG A 79 -18.71 12.18 7.07
C ARG A 79 -17.87 12.26 5.79
N SER A 80 -16.59 11.90 5.84
CA SER A 80 -15.66 11.95 4.71
C SER A 80 -15.34 10.57 4.12
N ALA A 81 -15.61 9.49 4.85
CA ALA A 81 -15.35 8.11 4.41
C ALA A 81 -15.98 7.78 3.06
N SER A 82 -17.19 8.32 2.79
CA SER A 82 -17.87 8.16 1.49
C SER A 82 -17.07 8.67 0.29
N ALA A 83 -16.08 9.54 0.51
CA ALA A 83 -15.18 9.98 -0.54
C ALA A 83 -14.25 8.89 -1.08
N LEU A 84 -13.97 7.87 -0.26
CA LEU A 84 -13.08 6.76 -0.60
C LEU A 84 -13.83 5.57 -1.19
N GLU A 85 -15.14 5.44 -1.01
CA GLU A 85 -15.93 4.27 -1.45
C GLU A 85 -15.68 3.90 -2.92
N GLY A 86 -15.69 4.88 -3.81
CA GLY A 86 -15.48 4.65 -5.26
C GLY A 86 -14.06 4.24 -5.65
N ILE A 87 -13.08 4.37 -4.75
CA ILE A 87 -11.67 4.06 -4.98
C ILE A 87 -11.09 3.12 -3.91
N LEU A 88 -11.95 2.56 -3.05
CA LEU A 88 -11.55 1.89 -1.82
C LEU A 88 -10.63 0.70 -2.10
N LYS A 89 -10.94 -0.10 -3.12
CA LYS A 89 -10.11 -1.22 -3.57
C LYS A 89 -8.69 -0.78 -3.90
N LYS A 90 -8.57 0.31 -4.68
CA LYS A 90 -7.28 0.83 -5.12
C LYS A 90 -6.46 1.39 -3.96
N VAL A 91 -7.09 2.19 -3.09
CA VAL A 91 -6.42 2.75 -1.91
C VAL A 91 -5.98 1.65 -0.97
N SER A 92 -6.87 0.70 -0.68
CA SER A 92 -6.57 -0.44 0.21
C SER A 92 -5.44 -1.29 -0.34
N GLY A 93 -5.45 -1.60 -1.64
CA GLY A 93 -4.36 -2.31 -2.30
C GLY A 93 -3.02 -1.58 -2.14
N LEU A 94 -2.99 -0.26 -2.36
CA LEU A 94 -1.77 0.55 -2.23
C LEU A 94 -1.25 0.58 -0.80
N VAL A 95 -2.13 0.80 0.18
CA VAL A 95 -1.73 0.85 1.59
C VAL A 95 -1.26 -0.51 2.07
N VAL A 96 -1.90 -1.62 1.68
CA VAL A 96 -1.43 -2.99 1.97
C VAL A 96 -0.06 -3.23 1.31
N GLY A 97 0.12 -2.80 0.05
CA GLY A 97 1.41 -2.89 -0.64
C GLY A 97 2.53 -2.15 0.09
N ILE A 98 2.26 -0.94 0.58
CA ILE A 98 3.22 -0.16 1.39
C ILE A 98 3.47 -0.85 2.74
N ALA A 99 2.44 -1.34 3.41
CA ALA A 99 2.58 -2.00 4.72
C ALA A 99 3.43 -3.29 4.64
N CYS A 100 3.25 -4.07 3.57
CA CYS A 100 3.88 -5.38 3.42
C CYS A 100 5.18 -5.37 2.59
N GLY A 101 5.45 -4.31 1.80
CA GLY A 101 6.63 -4.22 0.93
C GLY A 101 7.30 -2.85 0.89
N GLY A 102 6.78 -1.87 1.63
CA GLY A 102 7.34 -0.53 1.73
C GLY A 102 8.51 -0.41 2.71
N PRO A 103 9.17 0.77 2.71
CA PRO A 103 10.23 1.08 3.66
C PRO A 103 9.69 1.13 5.09
N ASP A 104 10.50 0.70 6.06
CA ASP A 104 10.09 0.60 7.47
C ASP A 104 9.63 1.94 8.05
N ALA A 105 10.18 3.04 7.54
CA ALA A 105 9.79 4.41 7.91
C ALA A 105 8.30 4.73 7.65
N LEU A 106 7.63 4.03 6.74
CA LEU A 106 6.21 4.23 6.43
C LEU A 106 5.30 3.22 7.15
N GLN A 107 5.86 2.25 7.86
CA GLN A 107 5.11 1.11 8.37
C GLN A 107 4.02 1.53 9.36
N ASP A 108 4.34 2.42 10.31
CA ASP A 108 3.37 2.88 11.30
C ASP A 108 2.23 3.69 10.69
N ALA A 109 2.55 4.59 9.75
CA ALA A 109 1.56 5.37 9.02
C ALA A 109 0.66 4.46 8.15
N ALA A 110 1.25 3.43 7.52
CA ALA A 110 0.52 2.46 6.71
C ALA A 110 -0.42 1.60 7.56
N VAL A 111 0.04 1.07 8.70
CA VAL A 111 -0.80 0.29 9.62
C VAL A 111 -1.95 1.14 10.15
N ARG A 112 -1.69 2.38 10.55
CA ARG A 112 -2.75 3.32 10.98
C ARG A 112 -3.77 3.57 9.87
N ALA A 113 -3.31 3.74 8.63
CA ALA A 113 -4.20 3.90 7.48
C ALA A 113 -5.05 2.64 7.24
N LEU A 114 -4.48 1.43 7.35
CA LEU A 114 -5.25 0.17 7.25
C LEU A 114 -6.31 0.05 8.35
N SER A 115 -5.93 0.36 9.59
CA SER A 115 -6.84 0.37 10.75
C SER A 115 -7.99 1.38 10.58
N SER A 116 -7.75 2.49 9.88
CA SER A 116 -8.79 3.46 9.55
C SER A 116 -9.66 3.02 8.36
N LEU A 117 -9.07 2.37 7.35
CA LEU A 117 -9.80 1.84 6.19
C LEU A 117 -10.71 0.66 6.58
N SER A 118 -10.33 -0.13 7.58
CA SER A 118 -11.19 -1.20 8.10
C SER A 118 -12.46 -0.66 8.78
N CYS A 119 -12.51 0.62 9.13
CA CYS A 119 -13.75 1.28 9.58
C CYS A 119 -14.76 1.48 8.44
N ILE A 120 -14.33 1.42 7.17
CA ILE A 120 -15.21 1.49 5.99
C ILE A 120 -15.62 0.10 5.55
N ASP A 121 -14.63 -0.76 5.27
CA ASP A 121 -14.83 -2.13 4.81
C ASP A 121 -13.76 -3.04 5.45
N PRO A 122 -14.05 -3.67 6.60
CA PRO A 122 -13.09 -4.54 7.27
C PRO A 122 -12.80 -5.80 6.46
N ASP A 123 -13.81 -6.35 5.79
CA ASP A 123 -13.70 -7.60 5.03
C ASP A 123 -12.68 -7.45 3.91
N LEU A 124 -12.73 -6.32 3.17
CA LEU A 124 -11.75 -6.03 2.12
C LEU A 124 -10.32 -6.01 2.66
N ILE A 125 -10.06 -5.34 3.78
CA ILE A 125 -8.70 -5.22 4.35
C ILE A 125 -8.18 -6.59 4.79
N TRP A 126 -9.02 -7.36 5.49
CA TRP A 126 -8.65 -8.69 5.97
C TRP A 126 -8.41 -9.66 4.83
N VAL A 127 -9.24 -9.64 3.78
CA VAL A 127 -9.06 -10.47 2.58
C VAL A 127 -7.74 -10.15 1.89
N LEU A 128 -7.38 -8.87 1.76
CA LEU A 128 -6.13 -8.46 1.12
C LEU A 128 -4.89 -8.92 1.90
N LEU A 129 -4.94 -8.90 3.23
CA LEU A 129 -3.83 -9.39 4.07
C LEU A 129 -3.78 -10.92 4.08
N ALA A 130 -4.94 -11.58 4.17
CA ALA A 130 -5.05 -13.03 4.17
C ALA A 130 -4.48 -13.64 2.87
N ASP A 131 -4.74 -13.01 1.73
CA ASP A 131 -4.19 -13.42 0.43
C ASP A 131 -2.65 -13.46 0.43
N ILE A 132 -2.01 -12.51 1.12
CA ILE A 132 -0.55 -12.47 1.25
C ILE A 132 -0.06 -13.47 2.29
N VAL A 133 -0.60 -13.42 3.51
CA VAL A 133 -0.15 -14.23 4.65
C VAL A 133 -0.30 -15.71 4.37
N TYR A 134 -1.44 -16.12 3.81
CA TYR A 134 -1.72 -17.52 3.52
C TYR A 134 -1.19 -18.00 2.17
N SER A 135 -0.54 -17.13 1.37
CA SER A 135 0.02 -17.51 0.06
C SER A 135 1.06 -18.64 0.13
N SER A 136 1.72 -18.79 1.27
CA SER A 136 2.71 -19.86 1.48
C SER A 136 2.10 -21.20 1.91
N GLY A 137 0.78 -21.25 2.15
CA GLY A 137 0.07 -22.41 2.68
C GLY A 137 0.44 -22.76 4.14
N LYS A 138 1.32 -22.00 4.78
CA LYS A 138 1.69 -22.20 6.18
C LYS A 138 0.72 -21.47 7.10
N GLY A 139 0.36 -22.12 8.20
CA GLY A 139 -0.49 -21.50 9.23
C GLY A 139 -1.94 -21.24 8.80
N VAL A 140 -2.40 -21.86 7.71
CA VAL A 140 -3.81 -21.76 7.29
C VAL A 140 -4.69 -22.40 8.36
N PRO A 141 -5.59 -21.63 8.99
CA PRO A 141 -6.47 -22.18 10.01
C PRO A 141 -7.43 -23.19 9.38
N SER A 142 -7.70 -24.26 10.12
CA SER A 142 -8.80 -25.16 9.76
C SER A 142 -10.12 -24.40 9.87
N PRO A 143 -11.08 -24.66 8.97
CA PRO A 143 -12.40 -24.04 9.08
C PRO A 143 -13.04 -24.44 10.42
N PRO A 144 -13.84 -23.54 11.04
CA PRO A 144 -14.44 -23.78 12.35
C PRO A 144 -15.41 -24.97 12.36
N THR A 145 -16.05 -25.27 11.21
CA THR A 145 -16.82 -26.48 10.97
C THR A 145 -16.59 -26.99 9.54
N SER A 146 -16.90 -28.27 9.28
CA SER A 146 -16.78 -28.89 7.95
C SER A 146 -17.67 -28.27 6.88
N ASP A 147 -18.64 -27.45 7.28
CA ASP A 147 -19.57 -26.77 6.37
C ASP A 147 -18.96 -25.52 5.73
N PHE A 148 -17.84 -25.03 6.27
CA PHE A 148 -17.13 -23.88 5.70
C PHE A 148 -15.98 -24.33 4.79
N PRO A 149 -15.81 -23.66 3.63
CA PRO A 149 -14.69 -23.94 2.75
C PRO A 149 -13.36 -23.59 3.42
N GLU A 150 -12.32 -24.35 3.08
CA GLU A 150 -10.95 -24.01 3.46
C GLU A 150 -10.52 -22.67 2.83
N VAL A 151 -9.59 -21.96 3.46
CA VAL A 151 -9.05 -20.69 2.92
C VAL A 151 -8.47 -20.87 1.52
N SER A 152 -7.86 -22.02 1.23
CA SER A 152 -7.35 -22.41 -0.09
C SER A 152 -8.42 -22.45 -1.19
N GLN A 153 -9.69 -22.67 -0.82
CA GLN A 153 -10.83 -22.67 -1.73
C GLN A 153 -11.42 -21.27 -1.92
N LEU A 154 -11.19 -20.36 -0.97
CA LEU A 154 -11.65 -18.97 -1.00
C LEU A 154 -10.65 -18.05 -1.72
N LEU A 155 -9.36 -18.24 -1.45
CA LEU A 155 -8.26 -17.48 -2.00
C LEU A 155 -7.33 -18.44 -2.74
N PRO A 156 -7.39 -18.49 -4.08
CA PRO A 156 -6.50 -19.36 -4.84
C PRO A 156 -5.06 -18.94 -4.59
N PHE A 157 -4.19 -19.92 -4.34
CA PHE A 157 -2.77 -19.63 -4.09
C PHE A 157 -2.17 -18.86 -5.27
N PRO A 158 -1.64 -17.65 -5.05
CA PRO A 158 -1.06 -16.86 -6.12
C PRO A 158 0.18 -17.57 -6.64
N SER A 159 0.27 -17.74 -7.96
CA SER A 159 1.41 -18.39 -8.61
C SER A 159 2.61 -17.45 -8.72
N SER A 160 2.38 -16.14 -8.54
CA SER A 160 3.41 -15.11 -8.52
C SER A 160 3.04 -13.95 -7.58
N PRO A 161 4.02 -13.19 -7.05
CA PRO A 161 3.75 -12.00 -6.23
C PRO A 161 2.94 -10.90 -6.93
N LYS A 162 2.84 -10.94 -8.26
CA LYS A 162 2.03 -10.00 -9.04
C LYS A 162 0.54 -10.38 -9.04
N GLU A 163 0.21 -11.61 -8.68
CA GLU A 163 -1.17 -12.11 -8.63
C GLU A 163 -1.86 -11.80 -7.31
N TYR A 164 -1.15 -11.32 -6.28
CA TYR A 164 -1.77 -10.88 -5.04
C TYR A 164 -2.90 -9.88 -5.30
N LEU A 165 -4.02 -10.04 -4.63
CA LEU A 165 -5.22 -9.19 -4.78
C LEU A 165 -4.89 -7.71 -4.56
N CYS A 166 -3.97 -7.40 -3.63
CA CYS A 166 -3.55 -6.02 -3.40
C CYS A 166 -2.88 -5.41 -4.64
N MET A 167 -2.08 -6.19 -5.36
CA MET A 167 -1.39 -5.77 -6.58
C MET A 167 -2.38 -5.59 -7.74
N GLN A 168 -3.37 -6.49 -7.85
CA GLN A 168 -4.44 -6.37 -8.84
C GLN A 168 -5.25 -5.08 -8.65
N TYR A 169 -5.49 -4.66 -7.41
CA TYR A 169 -6.22 -3.43 -7.13
C TYR A 169 -5.37 -2.15 -7.24
N CYS A 170 -4.05 -2.23 -7.01
CA CYS A 170 -3.16 -1.08 -7.22
C CYS A 170 -3.12 -0.64 -8.70
N GLY A 171 -3.20 -1.62 -9.61
CA GLY A 171 -3.01 -1.45 -11.05
C GLY A 171 -1.54 -1.62 -11.46
N GLU A 172 -1.31 -1.70 -12.78
CA GLU A 172 -0.05 -2.14 -13.39
C GLU A 172 1.18 -1.30 -13.03
N ASP A 173 1.00 -0.02 -12.69
CA ASP A 173 2.08 0.91 -12.36
C ASP A 173 2.70 0.68 -10.97
N SER A 174 2.07 -0.15 -10.14
CA SER A 174 2.54 -0.38 -8.78
C SER A 174 3.30 -1.70 -8.68
N SER A 175 4.57 -1.61 -8.31
CA SER A 175 5.40 -2.76 -7.98
C SER A 175 5.87 -2.66 -6.54
N PHE A 176 5.26 -3.44 -5.66
CA PHE A 176 5.74 -3.63 -4.29
C PHE A 176 6.46 -4.96 -4.22
N ASP A 177 7.63 -4.96 -3.59
CA ASP A 177 8.33 -6.19 -3.25
C ASP A 177 7.79 -6.70 -1.91
N ILE A 178 6.71 -7.47 -1.97
CA ILE A 178 5.97 -7.92 -0.79
C ILE A 178 6.81 -8.91 0.01
N GLN A 179 7.00 -8.62 1.30
CA GLN A 179 7.75 -9.46 2.23
C GLN A 179 6.78 -10.16 3.17
N LEU A 180 6.76 -11.50 3.15
CA LEU A 180 5.83 -12.30 3.97
C LEU A 180 5.96 -12.00 5.47
N LEU A 181 7.18 -11.87 5.99
CA LEU A 181 7.44 -11.51 7.39
C LEU A 181 6.84 -10.15 7.78
N LYS A 182 6.87 -9.17 6.87
CA LYS A 182 6.24 -7.87 7.11
C LYS A 182 4.72 -8.00 7.13
N ALA A 183 4.16 -8.80 6.21
CA ALA A 183 2.73 -9.06 6.16
C ALA A 183 2.22 -9.75 7.43
N GLU A 184 2.94 -10.76 7.94
CA GLU A 184 2.64 -11.43 9.21
C GLU A 184 2.65 -10.44 10.39
N ASN A 185 3.70 -9.62 10.51
CA ASN A 185 3.77 -8.60 11.56
C ASN A 185 2.63 -7.57 11.47
N VAL A 186 2.26 -7.14 10.27
CA VAL A 186 1.12 -6.22 10.05
C VAL A 186 -0.19 -6.87 10.42
N PHE A 187 -0.38 -8.15 10.05
CA PHE A 187 -1.55 -8.94 10.39
C PHE A 187 -1.71 -9.07 11.91
N GLU A 188 -0.64 -9.44 12.62
CA GLU A 188 -0.65 -9.52 14.09
C GLU A 188 -0.94 -8.17 14.75
N LYS A 189 -0.31 -7.09 14.25
CA LYS A 189 -0.53 -5.74 14.78
C LYS A 189 -2.00 -5.30 14.62
N LEU A 190 -2.58 -5.46 13.43
CA LEU A 190 -4.01 -5.16 13.19
C LEU A 190 -4.95 -6.05 14.01
N ASN A 191 -4.62 -7.34 14.15
CA ASN A 191 -5.38 -8.26 14.99
C ASN A 191 -5.37 -7.80 16.45
N SER A 192 -4.21 -7.43 17.00
CA SER A 192 -4.16 -6.89 18.36
C SER A 192 -4.96 -5.58 18.52
N GLU A 193 -4.89 -4.66 17.56
CA GLU A 193 -5.64 -3.39 17.62
C GLU A 193 -7.16 -3.59 17.55
N THR A 194 -7.62 -4.50 16.68
CA THR A 194 -9.06 -4.80 16.51
C THR A 194 -9.64 -5.60 17.67
N PHE A 195 -8.91 -6.57 18.22
CA PHE A 195 -9.40 -7.44 19.29
C PHE A 195 -9.10 -6.94 20.71
N GLN A 196 -8.26 -5.92 20.91
CA GLN A 196 -8.14 -5.21 22.19
C GLN A 196 -9.17 -4.10 22.39
N ALA A 197 -9.81 -3.63 21.30
CA ALA A 197 -10.82 -2.58 21.35
C ALA A 197 -12.26 -3.09 21.57
N MET A 198 -12.44 -4.41 21.70
CA MET A 198 -13.72 -5.10 21.93
C MET A 198 -13.80 -5.62 23.37
#